data_AF-A0A954NXB6-F1
#
_entry.id   AF-A0A954NXB6-F1
#
_cell.length_a   1.000
_cell.length_b   1.000
_cell.length_c   1.000
_cell.angle_alpha   90.00
_cell.angle_beta   90.00
_cell.angle_gamma   90.00
#
_symmetry.space_group_name_H-M   'P 1'
#
loop_
_entity.id
_entity.type
_entity.pdbx_description
1 polymer ?
#
loop_
_entity_poly.entity_id
_entity_poly.type
_entity_poly.pdbx_seq_one_letter_code
_entity_poly.pdbx_strand_id
1 'polypeptide(L)'
;SKLTDEEASRLFTATQQTLLHWIDLLREQTGDGFPTKVTAFRPEMSTHGRYRKPCPVCGSPIQRIRYADNETNYCATCQTDGKVLADRSLSRLLKQDWPRRIEEWE
;
A
#
# COMPACT_ATOMS: atom_id res chain seq x y z
N SER A 1 14.27 16.43 2.57
CA SER A 1 13.17 15.43 2.60
C SER A 1 11.88 16.15 3.00
N LYS A 2 10.69 15.58 2.75
CA LYS A 2 9.42 16.09 3.31
C LYS A 2 9.03 15.45 4.64
N LEU A 3 9.76 14.40 5.06
CA LEU A 3 9.55 13.72 6.33
C LEU A 3 10.30 14.44 7.45
N THR A 4 9.72 14.46 8.65
CA THR A 4 10.43 14.81 9.88
C THR A 4 11.40 13.68 10.28
N ASP A 5 12.32 13.96 11.21
CA ASP A 5 13.24 12.93 11.71
C ASP A 5 12.52 11.79 12.42
N GLU A 6 11.44 12.10 13.14
CA GLU A 6 10.58 11.10 13.77
C GLU A 6 9.89 10.21 12.73
N GLU A 7 9.31 10.82 11.68
CA GLU A 7 8.67 10.07 10.59
C GLU A 7 9.67 9.20 9.83
N ALA A 8 10.87 9.71 9.58
CA ALA A 8 11.95 8.96 8.94
C ALA A 8 12.38 7.76 9.79
N SER A 9 12.55 7.95 11.11
CA SER A 9 12.89 6.88 12.05
C SER A 9 11.80 5.82 12.14
N ARG A 10 10.52 6.25 12.20
CA ARG A 10 9.36 5.35 12.17
C ARG A 10 9.29 4.55 10.86
N LEU A 11 9.52 5.20 9.72
CA LEU A 11 9.55 4.53 8.41
C LEU A 11 10.66 3.50 8.32
N PHE A 12 11.86 3.83 8.80
CA PHE A 12 13.00 2.91 8.84
C PHE A 12 12.67 1.67 9.67
N THR A 13 12.17 1.88 10.89
CA THR A 13 11.77 0.80 11.81
C THR A 13 10.68 -0.08 11.19
N ALA A 14 9.62 0.52 10.64
CA ALA A 14 8.52 -0.19 10.01
C ALA A 14 8.98 -1.01 8.80
N THR A 15 9.94 -0.49 8.02
CA THR A 15 10.53 -1.20 6.88
C THR A 15 11.25 -2.47 7.33
N GLN A 16 12.12 -2.35 8.34
CA GLN A 16 12.85 -3.49 8.88
C GLN A 16 11.89 -4.54 9.48
N GLN A 17 10.93 -4.10 10.29
CA GLN A 17 9.93 -4.98 10.89
C GLN A 17 9.10 -5.72 9.84
N THR A 18 8.68 -5.02 8.78
CA THR A 18 7.92 -5.63 7.68
C THR A 18 8.74 -6.69 6.98
N LEU A 19 10.01 -6.40 6.65
CA LEU A 19 10.88 -7.37 5.99
C LEU A 19 11.14 -8.60 6.85
N LEU A 20 11.44 -8.42 8.14
CA LEU A 20 11.66 -9.52 9.08
C LEU A 20 10.39 -10.37 9.24
N HIS A 21 9.23 -9.74 9.46
CA HIS A 21 7.95 -10.44 9.56
C HIS A 21 7.67 -11.33 8.34
N TRP A 22 7.87 -10.80 7.13
CA TRP A 22 7.67 -11.57 5.91
C TRP A 22 8.72 -12.67 5.71
N ILE A 23 9.97 -12.45 6.09
CA ILE A 23 10.99 -13.50 6.07
C ILE A 23 10.56 -14.67 6.97
N ASP A 24 10.12 -14.38 8.19
CA ASP A 24 9.73 -15.40 9.16
C ASP A 24 8.47 -16.14 8.70
N LEU A 25 7.44 -15.40 8.27
CA LEU A 25 6.21 -16.00 7.73
C LEU A 25 6.48 -16.92 6.53
N LEU A 26 7.34 -16.50 5.60
CA LEU A 26 7.65 -17.30 4.41
C LEU A 26 8.50 -18.52 4.73
N ARG A 27 9.40 -18.44 5.71
CA ARG A 27 10.15 -19.60 6.23
C ARG A 27 9.20 -20.61 6.87
N GLU A 28 8.31 -20.14 7.73
CA GLU A 28 7.31 -21.00 8.38
C GLU A 28 6.40 -21.69 7.35
N GLN A 29 5.88 -20.94 6.38
CA GLN A 29 5.03 -21.49 5.31
C GLN A 29 5.77 -22.50 4.42
N THR A 30 7.09 -22.38 4.28
CA THR A 30 7.91 -23.27 3.45
C THR A 30 8.36 -24.52 4.21
N GLY A 31 8.56 -24.40 5.53
CA GLY A 31 9.15 -25.45 6.36
C GLY A 31 10.57 -25.82 5.89
N ASP A 32 10.88 -27.11 5.93
CA ASP A 32 12.20 -27.64 5.52
C ASP A 32 12.36 -27.79 3.99
N GLY A 33 11.34 -27.40 3.21
CA GLY A 33 11.31 -27.54 1.76
C GLY A 33 11.96 -26.39 1.00
N PHE A 34 11.89 -26.47 -0.34
CA PHE A 34 12.22 -25.35 -1.23
C PHE A 34 10.93 -24.63 -1.66
N PRO A 35 10.89 -23.28 -1.65
CA PRO A 35 9.69 -22.55 -2.03
C PRO A 35 9.44 -22.66 -3.53
N THR A 36 8.46 -23.47 -3.92
CA THR A 36 8.08 -23.67 -5.34
C THR A 36 7.03 -22.67 -5.83
N LYS A 37 6.32 -22.00 -4.92
CA LYS A 37 5.30 -21.00 -5.23
C LYS A 37 5.75 -19.61 -4.78
N VAL A 38 6.51 -18.94 -5.63
CA VAL A 38 6.93 -17.54 -5.44
C VAL A 38 5.94 -16.63 -6.15
N THR A 39 5.34 -15.69 -5.42
CA THR A 39 4.37 -14.72 -5.93
C THR A 39 4.62 -13.36 -5.30
N ALA A 40 4.42 -12.29 -6.09
CA ALA A 40 4.43 -10.91 -5.62
C ALA A 40 3.15 -10.53 -4.86
N PHE A 41 2.07 -11.31 -5.00
CA PHE A 41 0.76 -11.04 -4.40
C PHE A 41 0.40 -12.11 -3.38
N ARG A 42 0.10 -11.67 -2.15
CA ARG A 42 -0.24 -12.55 -1.03
C ARG A 42 -1.43 -11.99 -0.25
N PRO A 43 -2.39 -12.84 0.18
CA PRO A 43 -3.60 -12.39 0.88
C PRO A 43 -3.32 -11.77 2.26
N GLU A 44 -2.14 -12.00 2.85
CA GLU A 44 -1.72 -11.44 4.13
C GLU A 44 -1.18 -10.01 4.00
N MET A 45 -0.91 -9.52 2.78
CA MET A 45 -0.47 -8.13 2.58
C MET A 45 -1.58 -7.15 2.96
N SER A 46 -1.20 -6.01 3.57
CA SER A 46 -2.17 -5.00 4.03
C SER A 46 -2.76 -4.14 2.91
N THR A 47 -1.93 -3.74 1.94
CA THR A 47 -2.35 -2.82 0.85
C THR A 47 -1.95 -3.28 -0.54
N HIS A 48 -0.77 -3.90 -0.70
CA HIS A 48 -0.25 -4.30 -2.02
C HIS A 48 -1.17 -5.32 -2.73
N GLY A 49 -1.59 -5.01 -3.95
CA GLY A 49 -2.55 -5.82 -4.72
C GLY A 49 -3.99 -5.77 -4.21
N ARG A 50 -4.32 -4.85 -3.30
CA ARG A 50 -5.63 -4.82 -2.61
C ARG A 50 -6.51 -3.63 -2.98
N TYR A 51 -6.30 -3.02 -4.14
CA TYR A 51 -7.12 -1.91 -4.62
C TYR A 51 -8.63 -2.22 -4.49
N ARG A 52 -9.40 -1.28 -3.93
CA ARG A 52 -10.83 -1.38 -3.58
C ARG A 52 -11.21 -2.40 -2.50
N LYS A 53 -10.26 -3.18 -1.97
CA LYS A 53 -10.53 -4.04 -0.80
C LYS A 53 -10.51 -3.19 0.48
N PRO A 54 -11.18 -3.63 1.56
CA PRO A 54 -11.18 -2.90 2.81
C PRO A 54 -9.78 -2.88 3.43
N CYS A 55 -9.37 -1.71 3.92
CA CYS A 55 -8.19 -1.55 4.75
C CYS A 55 -8.34 -2.38 6.04
N PRO A 56 -7.33 -3.19 6.43
CA PRO A 56 -7.41 -4.00 7.65
C PRO A 56 -7.44 -3.17 8.95
N VAL A 57 -7.15 -1.86 8.88
CA VAL A 57 -7.15 -0.97 10.05
C VAL A 57 -8.46 -0.20 10.20
N CYS A 58 -8.91 0.49 9.13
CA CYS A 58 -10.06 1.41 9.20
C CYS A 58 -11.24 1.01 8.30
N GLY A 59 -11.14 -0.07 7.54
CA GLY A 59 -12.20 -0.51 6.62
C GLY A 59 -12.34 0.28 5.32
N SER A 60 -11.79 1.50 5.23
CA SER A 60 -11.84 2.31 4.00
C SER A 60 -11.24 1.58 2.79
N PRO A 61 -11.74 1.80 1.56
CA PRO A 61 -11.24 1.11 0.38
C PRO A 61 -9.80 1.53 0.09
N ILE A 62 -8.92 0.55 -0.08
CA ILE A 62 -7.52 0.77 -0.48
C ILE A 62 -7.49 1.45 -1.84
N GLN A 63 -6.70 2.51 -1.92
CA GLN A 63 -6.50 3.32 -3.12
C GLN A 63 -5.24 2.90 -3.88
N ARG A 64 -5.14 3.40 -5.10
CA ARG A 64 -4.06 3.04 -6.02
C ARG A 64 -3.63 4.25 -6.84
N ILE A 65 -2.32 4.40 -7.00
CA ILE A 65 -1.73 5.30 -7.98
C ILE A 65 -0.77 4.54 -8.89
N ARG A 66 -0.62 5.05 -10.11
CA ARG A 66 0.48 4.74 -11.02
C ARG A 66 1.42 5.92 -11.11
N TYR A 67 2.70 5.64 -10.90
CA TYR A 67 3.78 6.58 -11.06
C TYR A 67 4.86 5.95 -11.95
N ALA A 68 4.99 6.51 -13.16
CA ALA A 68 5.78 5.88 -14.23
C ALA A 68 5.29 4.44 -14.43
N ASP A 69 6.19 3.46 -14.42
CA ASP A 69 5.86 2.05 -14.64
C ASP A 69 5.45 1.31 -13.35
N ASN A 70 5.46 2.00 -12.20
CA ASN A 70 5.17 1.41 -10.90
C ASN A 70 3.74 1.70 -10.43
N GLU A 71 3.16 0.70 -9.79
CA GLU A 71 1.88 0.79 -9.11
C GLU A 71 2.09 0.82 -7.58
N THR A 72 1.36 1.69 -6.88
CA THR A 72 1.42 1.80 -5.42
C THR A 72 0.01 1.75 -4.85
N ASN A 73 -0.19 0.89 -3.86
CA ASN A 73 -1.43 0.79 -3.11
C ASN A 73 -1.26 1.32 -1.69
N TYR A 74 -2.26 2.06 -1.22
CA TYR A 74 -2.22 2.72 0.08
C TYR A 74 -3.64 2.95 0.62
N CYS A 75 -3.76 3.13 1.93
CA CYS A 75 -5.01 3.56 2.55
C CYS A 75 -5.03 5.09 2.66
N ALA A 76 -5.97 5.75 1.98
CA ALA A 76 -6.07 7.20 1.99
C ALA A 76 -6.34 7.75 3.40
N THR A 77 -7.21 7.09 4.16
CA THR A 77 -7.55 7.45 5.55
C THR A 77 -6.33 7.32 6.47
N CYS A 78 -5.66 6.17 6.48
CA CYS A 78 -4.58 5.90 7.43
C CYS A 78 -3.25 6.59 7.09
N GLN A 79 -2.95 6.82 5.80
CA GLN A 79 -1.60 7.20 5.38
C GLN A 79 -1.51 8.64 4.86
N THR A 80 -2.63 9.23 4.49
CA THR A 80 -2.64 10.54 3.83
C THR A 80 -3.81 11.42 4.27
N ASP A 81 -4.37 11.15 5.45
CA ASP A 81 -5.44 11.96 6.06
C ASP A 81 -6.62 12.21 5.10
N GLY A 82 -7.14 11.10 4.55
CA GLY A 82 -8.23 11.10 3.56
C GLY A 82 -7.84 11.59 2.17
N LYS A 83 -6.61 12.06 1.93
CA LYS A 83 -6.18 12.52 0.59
C LYS A 83 -6.09 11.38 -0.42
N VAL A 84 -6.72 11.57 -1.57
CA VAL A 84 -6.47 10.75 -2.74
C VAL A 84 -5.27 11.34 -3.50
N LEU A 85 -4.22 10.55 -3.67
CA LEU A 85 -3.00 10.95 -4.37
C LEU A 85 -3.28 11.00 -5.87
N ALA A 86 -2.62 11.92 -6.55
CA ALA A 86 -2.79 12.07 -7.99
C ALA A 86 -2.24 10.83 -8.72
N ASP A 87 -3.10 10.23 -9.54
CA ASP A 87 -2.76 9.12 -10.42
C ASP A 87 -2.33 9.68 -11.78
N ARG A 88 -1.10 9.39 -12.25
CA ARG A 88 -0.58 9.98 -13.50
C ARG A 88 -1.40 9.61 -14.74
N SER A 89 -2.17 8.51 -14.71
CA SER A 89 -3.07 8.13 -15.80
C SER A 89 -4.44 8.80 -15.67
N LEU A 90 -5.18 8.50 -14.62
CA LEU A 90 -6.58 8.86 -14.44
C LEU A 90 -6.75 10.32 -14.05
N SER A 91 -5.89 10.90 -13.21
CA SER A 91 -5.98 12.33 -12.89
C SER A 91 -5.71 13.21 -14.13
N ARG A 92 -4.89 12.73 -15.08
CA ARG A 92 -4.68 13.43 -16.36
C ARG A 92 -5.88 13.30 -17.30
N LEU A 93 -6.52 12.13 -17.31
CA LEU A 93 -7.70 11.87 -18.14
C LEU A 93 -8.95 12.60 -17.64
N LEU A 94 -9.22 12.51 -16.33
CA LEU A 94 -10.47 12.97 -15.70
C LEU A 94 -10.37 14.38 -15.10
N LYS A 95 -9.15 14.92 -14.92
CA LYS A 95 -8.91 16.31 -14.49
C LYS A 95 -9.69 16.69 -13.22
N GLN A 96 -10.74 17.52 -13.36
CA GLN A 96 -11.53 18.04 -12.24
C GLN A 96 -12.49 16.99 -11.70
N ASP A 97 -12.86 16.01 -12.51
CA ASP A 97 -13.78 14.92 -12.14
C ASP A 97 -13.07 13.80 -11.36
N TRP A 98 -11.74 13.92 -11.17
CA TRP A 98 -10.99 12.96 -10.35
C TRP A 98 -11.11 13.29 -8.86
N PRO A 99 -11.59 12.35 -8.01
CA PRO A 99 -11.77 12.61 -6.59
C PRO A 99 -10.43 12.93 -5.90
N ARG A 100 -10.45 13.90 -4.99
CA ARG A 100 -9.28 14.36 -4.21
C ARG A 100 -9.32 13.92 -2.76
N ARG A 101 -10.49 13.47 -2.31
CA ARG A 101 -10.80 13.03 -0.95
C ARG A 101 -11.41 11.65 -1.00
N ILE A 102 -11.18 10.82 0.01
CA ILE A 102 -11.71 9.45 0.06
C ILE A 102 -13.23 9.45 0.24
N GLU A 103 -13.78 10.50 0.85
CA GLU A 103 -15.21 10.71 1.06
C GLU A 103 -15.95 10.98 -0.25
N GLU A 104 -15.25 11.43 -1.30
CA GLU A 104 -15.79 11.66 -2.65
C GLU A 104 -15.79 10.37 -3.50
N TRP A 105 -15.25 9.26 -2.98
CA TRP A 105 -15.25 7.97 -3.67
C TRP A 105 -16.55 7.21 -3.38
N GLU A 106 -17.48 7.25 -4.33
CA GLU A 106 -18.65 6.37 -4.44
C GLU A 106 -18.57 5.49 -5.70
#